data_AF-A0A369BD77-F1
#
_entry.id   AF-A0A369BD77-F1
#
_cell.length_a   1.000
_cell.length_b   1.000
_cell.length_c   1.000
_cell.angle_alpha   90.00
_cell.angle_beta   90.00
_cell.angle_gamma   90.00
#
_symmetry.space_group_name_H-M   'P 1'
#
loop_
_entity.id
_entity.type
_entity.pdbx_description
1 polymer ?
#
loop_
_entity_poly.entity_id
_entity_poly.type
_entity_poly.pdbx_seq_one_letter_code
_entity_poly.pdbx_strand_id
1 'polypeptide(L)'
;MKIPRLFVPLAKEPYNWFIHDRKEWELRKYGRQYTEKNIQIGKVVELRCGYNNPSKAIWGVIEEIRTFDSINNVFRSIDYKKIISGAINLENAIDLSTQILRLKNCGNNKLIAFKVRLIDQPQFIEMSSEFYELIKSGKKKSTIRKGVRDYKAGKAIIYFKTNSLVVSITQIRILGFSEITVEDARKDGFNSFKELENALKKFYGEIDKNEIMTIATIEIEKVEDNKNVNSYYL
;
A
#
# COMPACT_ATOMS: atom_id res chain seq x y z
N MET A 1 -11.58 -4.66 -5.60
CA MET A 1 -11.43 -3.31 -5.00
C MET A 1 -9.94 -2.93 -5.07
N LYS A 2 -9.54 -1.65 -5.08
CA LYS A 2 -8.11 -1.27 -5.24
C LYS A 2 -7.38 -1.32 -3.88
N ILE A 3 -6.18 -1.89 -3.85
CA ILE A 3 -5.25 -1.87 -2.71
C ILE A 3 -5.14 -0.43 -2.15
N PRO A 4 -5.18 -0.23 -0.82
CA PRO A 4 -5.20 1.10 -0.20
C PRO A 4 -3.81 1.78 -0.25
N ARG A 5 -3.33 2.05 -1.46
CA ARG A 5 -2.04 2.66 -1.75
C ARG A 5 -2.18 3.76 -2.80
N LEU A 6 -1.24 4.70 -2.81
CA LEU A 6 -1.06 5.63 -3.91
C LEU A 6 -0.23 4.96 -5.01
N PHE A 7 -0.80 4.81 -6.22
CA PHE A 7 -0.05 4.34 -7.37
C PHE A 7 0.62 5.51 -8.09
N VAL A 8 1.94 5.46 -8.24
CA VAL A 8 2.74 6.51 -8.88
C VAL A 8 3.53 5.92 -10.05
N PRO A 9 3.05 6.09 -11.29
CA PRO A 9 3.79 5.68 -12.48
C PRO A 9 4.93 6.65 -12.76
N LEU A 10 6.16 6.15 -12.74
CA LEU A 10 7.39 6.88 -13.03
C LEU A 10 7.92 6.52 -14.41
N ALA A 11 8.58 7.49 -15.04
CA ALA A 11 9.49 7.22 -16.15
C ALA A 11 10.77 6.52 -15.64
N LYS A 12 11.54 5.93 -16.55
CA LYS A 12 12.73 5.12 -16.24
C LYS A 12 13.74 5.88 -15.38
N GLU A 13 14.03 7.13 -15.71
CA GLU A 13 15.01 7.95 -15.01
C GLU A 13 14.58 8.31 -13.56
N PRO A 14 13.40 8.93 -13.31
CA PRO A 14 12.91 9.17 -11.96
C PRO A 14 12.83 7.92 -11.09
N TYR A 15 12.44 6.79 -11.68
CA TYR A 15 12.42 5.50 -11.00
C TYR A 15 13.82 5.07 -10.57
N ASN A 16 14.80 5.15 -11.47
CA ASN A 16 16.19 4.87 -11.14
C ASN A 16 16.75 5.83 -10.08
N TRP A 17 16.33 7.09 -10.04
CA TRP A 17 16.78 8.02 -9.01
C TRP A 17 16.30 7.62 -7.61
N PHE A 18 15.09 7.08 -7.47
CA PHE A 18 14.63 6.52 -6.20
C PHE A 18 15.43 5.29 -5.79
N ILE A 19 15.69 4.35 -6.71
CA ILE A 19 16.43 3.10 -6.39
C ILE A 19 17.85 3.36 -5.86
N HIS A 20 18.49 4.44 -6.32
CA HIS A 20 19.86 4.77 -5.94
C HIS A 20 19.92 5.87 -4.87
N ASP A 21 18.83 6.11 -4.14
CA ASP A 21 18.72 7.12 -3.08
C ASP A 21 19.13 8.55 -3.51
N ARG A 22 18.91 8.88 -4.79
CA ARG A 22 19.21 10.20 -5.35
C ARG A 22 17.99 11.12 -5.37
N LYS A 23 16.79 10.56 -5.24
CA LYS A 23 15.50 11.27 -5.23
C LYS A 23 14.72 10.89 -3.98
N GLU A 24 14.24 11.91 -3.28
CA GLU A 24 13.40 11.75 -2.08
C GLU A 24 11.98 12.27 -2.30
N TRP A 25 11.82 13.25 -3.20
CA TRP A 25 10.56 13.96 -3.39
C TRP A 25 9.97 13.66 -4.76
N GLU A 26 8.70 13.26 -4.78
CA GLU A 26 7.93 13.17 -6.02
C GLU A 26 7.11 14.44 -6.25
N LEU A 27 7.21 15.01 -7.46
CA LEU A 27 6.50 16.22 -7.85
C LEU A 27 5.47 15.90 -8.93
N ARG A 28 4.24 16.38 -8.74
CA ARG A 28 3.13 16.19 -9.69
C ARG A 28 2.32 17.45 -9.87
N LYS A 29 1.67 17.55 -11.03
CA LYS A 29 0.53 18.45 -11.21
C LYS A 29 -0.58 18.09 -10.24
N TYR A 30 -1.11 19.10 -9.57
CA TYR A 30 -2.30 18.95 -8.74
C TYR A 30 -3.51 18.58 -9.61
N GLY A 31 -4.21 17.53 -9.24
CA GLY A 31 -5.41 17.07 -9.93
C GLY A 31 -5.47 15.55 -10.11
N ARG A 32 -6.62 15.06 -10.60
CA ARG A 32 -6.93 13.63 -10.68
C ARG A 32 -6.66 12.93 -9.33
N GLN A 33 -5.68 12.02 -9.29
CA GLN A 33 -5.30 11.29 -8.08
C GLN A 33 -4.28 12.04 -7.20
N TYR A 34 -3.64 13.10 -7.70
CA TYR A 34 -2.62 13.85 -6.96
C TYR A 34 -3.27 15.09 -6.32
N THR A 35 -3.96 14.87 -5.22
CA THR A 35 -4.68 15.90 -4.45
C THR A 35 -4.48 15.63 -2.96
N GLU A 36 -4.72 16.63 -2.10
CA GLU A 36 -4.62 16.50 -0.64
C GLU A 36 -5.60 15.47 -0.06
N LYS A 37 -6.70 15.19 -0.79
CA LYS A 37 -7.63 14.10 -0.44
C LYS A 37 -6.98 12.72 -0.59
N ASN A 38 -6.10 12.56 -1.58
CA ASN A 38 -5.57 11.27 -1.99
C ASN A 38 -4.11 11.07 -1.59
N ILE A 39 -3.37 12.13 -1.32
CA ILE A 39 -1.99 12.13 -0.84
C ILE A 39 -2.06 12.61 0.61
N GLN A 40 -1.69 11.74 1.54
CA GLN A 40 -1.77 11.98 2.98
C GLN A 40 -0.49 11.48 3.62
N ILE A 41 -0.05 12.19 4.67
CA ILE A 41 1.14 11.81 5.43
C ILE A 41 0.94 10.41 5.97
N GLY A 42 1.91 9.56 5.67
CA GLY A 42 2.02 8.16 5.97
C GLY A 42 1.49 7.20 4.87
N LYS A 43 0.90 7.73 3.79
CA LYS A 43 0.23 6.87 2.83
C LYS A 43 1.24 5.99 2.10
N VAL A 44 0.94 4.69 2.02
CA VAL A 44 1.75 3.75 1.26
C VAL A 44 1.72 4.14 -0.21
N VAL A 45 2.90 4.22 -0.81
CA VAL A 45 3.11 4.52 -2.22
C VAL A 45 3.73 3.31 -2.89
N GLU A 46 3.21 2.96 -4.07
CA GLU A 46 3.87 2.05 -4.98
C GLU A 46 4.36 2.85 -6.17
N LEU A 47 5.67 2.97 -6.30
CA LEU A 47 6.31 3.60 -7.44
C LEU A 47 6.65 2.50 -8.46
N ARG A 48 6.26 2.69 -9.72
CA ARG A 48 6.57 1.73 -10.81
C ARG A 48 7.23 2.42 -11.99
N CYS A 49 8.22 1.75 -12.58
CA CYS A 49 8.76 2.12 -13.88
C CYS A 49 7.79 1.69 -15.00
N GLY A 50 6.88 2.58 -15.41
CA GLY A 50 5.83 2.27 -16.39
C GLY A 50 4.74 1.32 -15.89
N TYR A 51 3.93 0.79 -16.81
CA TYR A 51 2.73 -0.01 -16.48
C TYR A 51 2.91 -1.54 -16.59
N ASN A 52 3.98 -2.00 -17.26
CA ASN A 52 4.03 -3.37 -17.80
C ASN A 52 4.84 -4.38 -16.96
N ASN A 53 5.41 -4.00 -15.81
CA ASN A 53 6.15 -4.96 -14.99
C ASN A 53 5.93 -4.78 -13.48
N PRO A 54 4.97 -5.51 -12.87
CA PRO A 54 4.68 -5.41 -11.44
C PRO A 54 5.81 -5.89 -10.53
N SER A 55 6.75 -6.73 -10.99
CA SER A 55 7.87 -7.21 -10.16
C SER A 55 8.95 -6.16 -9.91
N LYS A 56 8.83 -4.98 -10.53
CA LYS A 56 9.71 -3.82 -10.33
C LYS A 56 9.03 -2.71 -9.53
N ALA A 57 8.06 -3.02 -8.69
CA ALA A 57 7.53 -2.03 -7.78
C ALA A 57 8.54 -1.73 -6.67
N ILE A 58 8.81 -0.44 -6.42
CA ILE A 58 9.42 0.01 -5.18
C ILE A 58 8.34 0.61 -4.29
N TRP A 59 8.47 0.40 -3.00
CA TRP A 59 7.46 0.76 -2.03
C TRP A 59 7.98 1.87 -1.12
N GLY A 60 7.08 2.73 -0.70
CA GLY A 60 7.42 3.82 0.19
C GLY A 60 6.24 4.31 1.01
N VAL A 61 6.54 5.23 1.92
CA VAL A 61 5.60 5.94 2.77
C VAL A 61 5.76 7.44 2.53
N ILE A 62 4.65 8.18 2.47
CA ILE A 62 4.70 9.64 2.36
C ILE A 62 5.08 10.23 3.72
N GLU A 63 6.21 10.94 3.85
CA GLU A 63 6.59 11.58 5.11
C GLU A 63 6.12 13.03 5.20
N GLU A 64 6.09 13.72 4.06
CA GLU A 64 5.83 15.14 4.00
C GLU A 64 5.08 15.49 2.72
N ILE A 65 4.23 16.52 2.76
CA ILE A 65 3.44 17.00 1.62
C ILE A 65 3.50 18.53 1.58
N ARG A 66 3.72 19.09 0.40
CA ARG A 66 3.64 20.53 0.16
C ARG A 66 2.89 20.81 -1.15
N THR A 67 2.08 21.85 -1.18
CA THR A 67 1.42 22.34 -2.39
C THR A 67 1.99 23.70 -2.80
N PHE A 68 2.05 23.93 -4.11
CA PHE A 68 2.68 25.12 -4.68
C PHE A 68 1.89 25.63 -5.87
N ASP A 69 1.98 26.93 -6.14
CA ASP A 69 1.34 27.59 -7.29
C ASP A 69 2.29 27.73 -8.50
N SER A 70 3.58 27.48 -8.31
CA SER A 70 4.57 27.53 -9.39
C SER A 70 5.77 26.62 -9.14
N ILE A 71 6.45 26.21 -10.22
CA ILE A 71 7.69 25.42 -10.15
C ILE A 71 8.82 26.19 -9.46
N ASN A 72 8.87 27.51 -9.63
CA ASN A 72 9.84 28.36 -8.95
C ASN A 72 9.67 28.30 -7.42
N ASN A 73 8.42 28.31 -6.94
CA ASN A 73 8.14 28.18 -5.50
C ASN A 73 8.50 26.79 -4.96
N VAL A 74 8.37 25.74 -5.78
CA VAL A 74 8.85 24.40 -5.42
C VAL A 74 10.35 24.44 -5.13
N PHE A 75 11.16 24.93 -6.07
CA PHE A 75 12.62 24.88 -5.94
C PHE A 75 13.23 25.95 -5.03
N ARG A 76 12.45 26.96 -4.63
CA ARG A 76 12.79 27.82 -3.49
C ARG A 76 12.63 27.12 -2.14
N SER A 77 11.77 26.10 -2.08
CA SER A 77 11.36 25.43 -0.84
C SER A 77 12.00 24.04 -0.66
N ILE A 78 12.26 23.34 -1.76
CA ILE A 78 12.81 21.98 -1.80
C ILE A 78 14.00 21.99 -2.75
N ASP A 79 15.12 21.41 -2.32
CA ASP A 79 16.30 21.24 -3.16
C ASP A 79 15.93 20.49 -4.45
N TYR A 80 16.18 21.12 -5.60
CA TYR A 80 15.85 20.57 -6.90
C TYR A 80 16.53 19.22 -7.15
N LYS A 81 17.71 18.98 -6.57
CA LYS A 81 18.43 17.70 -6.73
C LYS A 81 17.69 16.53 -6.06
N LYS A 82 16.89 16.80 -5.03
CA LYS A 82 16.04 15.80 -4.36
C LYS A 82 14.76 15.46 -5.13
N ILE A 83 14.43 16.26 -6.14
CA ILE A 83 13.27 16.05 -7.02
C ILE A 83 13.71 15.55 -8.40
N ILE A 84 14.66 16.23 -9.05
CA ILE A 84 15.20 15.95 -10.38
C ILE A 84 16.71 15.80 -10.26
N SER A 85 17.16 14.60 -9.88
CA SER A 85 18.58 14.32 -9.60
C SER A 85 19.49 14.40 -10.83
N GLY A 86 18.91 14.32 -12.03
CA GLY A 86 19.64 14.47 -13.30
C GLY A 86 19.89 15.91 -13.74
N ALA A 87 19.37 16.91 -13.02
CA ALA A 87 19.52 18.32 -13.42
C ALA A 87 20.90 18.86 -13.06
N ILE A 88 21.52 19.56 -14.02
CA ILE A 88 22.87 20.14 -13.84
C ILE A 88 22.85 21.42 -12.98
N ASN A 89 21.78 22.21 -13.07
CA ASN A 89 21.57 23.45 -12.34
C ASN A 89 20.06 23.72 -12.17
N LEU A 90 19.70 24.81 -11.48
CA LEU A 90 18.30 25.16 -11.18
C LEU A 90 17.48 25.44 -12.45
N GLU A 91 18.05 26.16 -13.43
CA GLU A 91 17.38 26.49 -14.69
C GLU A 91 17.02 25.22 -15.46
N ASN A 92 17.98 24.31 -15.62
CA ASN A 92 17.76 23.01 -16.23
C ASN A 92 16.73 22.16 -15.45
N ALA A 93 16.70 22.25 -14.12
CA ALA A 93 15.69 21.56 -13.32
C ALA A 93 14.26 22.09 -13.56
N ILE A 94 14.13 23.40 -13.75
CA ILE A 94 12.86 24.06 -14.12
C ILE A 94 12.40 23.58 -15.50
N ASP A 95 13.30 23.56 -16.48
CA ASP A 95 12.99 23.13 -17.85
C ASP A 95 12.57 21.67 -17.91
N LEU A 96 13.36 20.78 -17.29
CA LEU A 96 13.06 19.35 -17.23
C LEU A 96 11.70 19.11 -16.54
N SER A 97 11.44 19.79 -15.42
CA SER A 97 10.17 19.65 -14.69
C SER A 97 8.99 20.16 -15.50
N THR A 98 9.16 21.29 -16.19
CA THR A 98 8.16 21.89 -17.07
C THR A 98 7.81 20.95 -18.22
N GLN A 99 8.82 20.33 -18.84
CA GLN A 99 8.64 19.36 -19.92
C GLN A 99 7.96 18.06 -19.43
N ILE A 100 8.46 17.47 -18.34
CA ILE A 100 7.95 16.20 -17.78
C ILE A 100 6.50 16.36 -17.32
N LEU A 101 6.19 17.46 -16.63
CA LEU A 101 4.85 17.74 -16.10
C LEU A 101 3.94 18.45 -17.11
N ARG A 102 4.47 18.78 -18.30
CA ARG A 102 3.78 19.53 -19.36
C ARG A 102 3.13 20.80 -18.82
N LEU A 103 3.86 21.58 -18.02
CA LEU A 103 3.36 22.81 -17.41
C LEU A 103 3.05 23.84 -18.50
N LYS A 104 2.03 24.68 -18.27
CA LYS A 104 1.73 25.77 -19.20
C LYS A 104 2.65 26.95 -18.89
N ASN A 105 3.16 27.62 -19.92
CA ASN A 105 3.98 28.82 -19.78
C ASN A 105 3.19 30.01 -19.19
N CYS A 106 1.86 30.01 -19.32
CA CYS A 106 0.95 30.98 -18.74
C CYS A 106 -0.17 30.30 -17.92
N GLY A 107 -0.46 30.85 -16.74
CA GLY A 107 -1.49 30.37 -15.81
C GLY A 107 -0.95 29.72 -14.53
N ASN A 108 -1.83 29.62 -13.51
CA ASN A 108 -1.47 29.02 -12.23
C ASN A 108 -1.31 27.50 -12.38
N ASN A 109 -0.08 26.99 -12.24
CA ASN A 109 0.19 25.56 -12.30
C ASN A 109 0.22 25.04 -10.86
N LYS A 110 -0.95 24.71 -10.30
CA LYS A 110 -1.00 24.12 -8.97
C LYS A 110 -0.26 22.77 -9.00
N LEU A 111 0.70 22.61 -8.10
CA LEU A 111 1.61 21.48 -7.96
C LEU A 111 1.48 20.88 -6.56
N ILE A 112 1.79 19.60 -6.45
CA ILE A 112 1.91 18.90 -5.19
C ILE A 112 3.23 18.11 -5.19
N ALA A 113 4.03 18.32 -4.14
CA ALA A 113 5.23 17.58 -3.88
C ALA A 113 5.02 16.72 -2.62
N PHE A 114 5.48 15.48 -2.65
CA PHE A 114 5.45 14.61 -1.47
C PHE A 114 6.76 13.85 -1.32
N LYS A 115 7.29 13.84 -0.10
CA LYS A 115 8.52 13.13 0.25
C LYS A 115 8.19 11.66 0.48
N VAL A 116 8.95 10.76 -0.14
CA VAL A 116 8.76 9.31 -0.04
C VAL A 116 9.98 8.70 0.65
N ARG A 117 9.77 8.08 1.81
CA ARG A 117 10.75 7.16 2.39
C ARG A 117 10.50 5.76 1.88
N LEU A 118 11.52 5.09 1.37
CA LEU A 118 11.42 3.72 0.88
C LEU A 118 11.22 2.73 2.05
N ILE A 119 10.41 1.70 1.81
CA ILE A 119 10.13 0.61 2.75
C ILE A 119 10.14 -0.73 1.99
N ASP A 120 10.28 -1.83 2.73
CA ASP A 120 10.05 -3.16 2.19
C ASP A 120 8.61 -3.31 1.69
N GLN A 121 8.41 -4.25 0.76
CA GLN A 121 7.09 -4.50 0.20
C GLN A 121 6.08 -4.81 1.31
N PRO A 122 5.04 -3.97 1.48
CA PRO A 122 4.00 -4.20 2.47
C PRO A 122 3.12 -5.38 2.07
N GLN A 123 2.69 -6.13 3.09
CA GLN A 123 1.75 -7.23 2.91
C GLN A 123 0.32 -6.72 3.13
N PHE A 124 -0.54 -6.89 2.13
CA PHE A 124 -1.94 -6.49 2.21
C PHE A 124 -2.86 -7.70 2.21
N ILE A 125 -3.79 -7.76 3.16
CA ILE A 125 -4.80 -8.81 3.27
C ILE A 125 -6.18 -8.17 3.14
N GLU A 126 -6.90 -8.46 2.04
CA GLU A 126 -8.29 -8.03 1.88
C GLU A 126 -9.21 -8.90 2.74
N MET A 127 -10.13 -8.26 3.45
CA MET A 127 -11.11 -8.96 4.28
C MET A 127 -12.51 -8.31 4.23
N SER A 128 -13.55 -9.14 4.37
CA SER A 128 -14.93 -8.65 4.50
C SER A 128 -15.08 -7.80 5.77
N SER A 129 -15.81 -6.69 5.67
CA SER A 129 -16.07 -5.76 6.79
C SER A 129 -16.71 -6.44 8.00
N GLU A 130 -17.40 -7.56 7.83
CA GLU A 130 -17.98 -8.35 8.94
C GLU A 130 -16.94 -8.85 9.95
N PHE A 131 -15.68 -9.03 9.52
CA PHE A 131 -14.60 -9.50 10.38
C PHE A 131 -13.85 -8.39 11.10
N TYR A 132 -14.14 -7.11 10.83
CA TYR A 132 -13.41 -5.98 11.40
C TYR A 132 -13.44 -6.00 12.93
N GLU A 133 -14.63 -6.04 13.53
CA GLU A 133 -14.79 -6.05 14.99
C GLU A 133 -14.29 -7.36 15.62
N LEU A 134 -14.36 -8.47 14.89
CA LEU A 134 -13.85 -9.77 15.37
C LEU A 134 -12.33 -9.76 15.49
N ILE A 135 -11.62 -9.22 14.50
CA ILE A 135 -10.17 -9.06 14.60
C ILE A 135 -9.87 -8.03 15.68
N LYS A 136 -10.48 -6.84 15.61
CA LYS A 136 -10.27 -5.72 16.54
C LYS A 136 -10.40 -6.11 18.01
N SER A 137 -11.39 -6.94 18.34
CA SER A 137 -11.63 -7.44 19.70
C SER A 137 -10.74 -8.64 20.10
N GLY A 138 -9.89 -9.13 19.20
CA GLY A 138 -9.04 -10.29 19.40
C GLY A 138 -9.75 -11.63 19.32
N LYS A 139 -11.04 -11.66 18.93
CA LYS A 139 -11.82 -12.90 18.76
C LYS A 139 -11.37 -13.70 17.54
N LYS A 140 -11.04 -13.02 16.44
CA LYS A 140 -10.45 -13.60 15.24
C LYS A 140 -8.95 -13.37 15.22
N LYS A 141 -8.19 -14.47 15.29
CA LYS A 141 -6.72 -14.52 15.38
C LYS A 141 -6.07 -15.22 14.19
N SER A 142 -6.85 -15.67 13.21
CA SER A 142 -6.32 -16.20 11.95
C SER A 142 -7.21 -15.86 10.76
N THR A 143 -6.67 -16.08 9.57
CA THR A 143 -7.40 -16.13 8.30
C THR A 143 -7.09 -17.42 7.55
N ILE A 144 -8.12 -18.10 7.06
CA ILE A 144 -7.99 -19.29 6.20
C ILE A 144 -8.37 -18.93 4.76
N ARG A 145 -7.51 -19.25 3.80
CA ARG A 145 -7.71 -18.93 2.37
C ARG A 145 -7.44 -20.12 1.47
N LYS A 146 -8.27 -20.29 0.45
CA LYS A 146 -8.06 -21.28 -0.62
C LYS A 146 -6.78 -21.00 -1.40
N GLY A 147 -6.01 -22.05 -1.67
CA GLY A 147 -4.73 -22.08 -2.39
C GLY A 147 -3.53 -21.66 -1.53
N VAL A 148 -2.34 -21.73 -2.16
CA VAL A 148 -1.09 -21.21 -1.59
C VAL A 148 -1.05 -19.69 -1.72
N ARG A 149 -0.87 -18.99 -0.60
CA ARG A 149 -0.68 -17.53 -0.56
C ARG A 149 0.77 -17.21 -0.18
N ASP A 150 1.36 -16.26 -0.90
CA ASP A 150 2.70 -15.73 -0.62
C ASP A 150 2.67 -14.71 0.53
N TYR A 151 2.16 -15.15 1.68
CA TYR A 151 2.31 -14.41 2.93
C TYR A 151 3.66 -14.73 3.53
N LYS A 152 4.20 -13.79 4.31
CA LYS A 152 5.45 -13.91 5.06
C LYS A 152 5.19 -13.50 6.51
N ALA A 153 5.91 -14.13 7.42
CA ALA A 153 5.88 -13.70 8.82
C ALA A 153 6.32 -12.22 8.92
N GLY A 154 5.73 -11.50 9.87
CA GLY A 154 5.95 -10.08 10.07
C GLY A 154 4.75 -9.21 9.70
N LYS A 155 5.01 -7.92 9.53
CA LYS A 155 3.97 -6.89 9.46
C LYS A 155 3.09 -7.02 8.22
N ALA A 156 1.79 -6.77 8.42
CA ALA A 156 0.78 -6.74 7.38
C ALA A 156 -0.32 -5.73 7.70
N ILE A 157 -1.00 -5.25 6.65
CA ILE A 157 -2.19 -4.42 6.75
C ILE A 157 -3.39 -5.25 6.29
N ILE A 158 -4.32 -5.49 7.21
CA ILE A 158 -5.64 -6.00 6.84
C ILE A 158 -6.48 -4.80 6.45
N TYR A 159 -7.01 -4.80 5.23
CA TYR A 159 -7.88 -3.74 4.74
C TYR A 159 -9.29 -4.25 4.48
N PHE A 160 -10.26 -3.42 4.89
CA PHE A 160 -11.69 -3.64 4.70
C PHE A 160 -12.22 -2.62 3.70
N LYS A 161 -13.53 -2.63 3.44
CA LYS A 161 -14.18 -1.65 2.54
C LYS A 161 -13.96 -0.21 3.02
N THR A 162 -14.04 -0.03 4.32
CA THR A 162 -13.78 1.20 5.05
C THR A 162 -13.11 0.76 6.33
N ASN A 163 -11.92 1.16 6.71
CA ASN A 163 -11.13 0.71 7.88
C ASN A 163 -10.02 -0.26 7.48
N SER A 164 -9.00 -0.27 8.33
CA SER A 164 -7.89 -1.20 8.27
C SER A 164 -7.37 -1.50 9.66
N LEU A 165 -6.64 -2.59 9.79
CA LEU A 165 -5.94 -2.96 11.01
C LEU A 165 -4.49 -3.26 10.65
N VAL A 166 -3.58 -2.83 11.52
CA VAL A 166 -2.19 -3.23 11.41
C VAL A 166 -1.97 -4.44 12.30
N VAL A 167 -1.46 -5.49 11.68
CA VAL A 167 -1.25 -6.79 12.32
C VAL A 167 0.16 -7.28 12.04
N SER A 168 0.62 -8.19 12.88
CA SER A 168 1.76 -9.05 12.58
C SER A 168 1.26 -10.46 12.25
N ILE A 169 1.71 -11.00 11.13
CA ILE A 169 1.55 -12.41 10.79
C ILE A 169 2.61 -13.17 11.58
N THR A 170 2.18 -13.96 12.56
CA THR A 170 3.09 -14.68 13.47
C THR A 170 3.39 -16.10 12.99
N GLN A 171 2.46 -16.72 12.27
CA GLN A 171 2.62 -18.06 11.75
C GLN A 171 1.87 -18.25 10.44
N ILE A 172 2.45 -19.04 9.54
CA ILE A 172 1.83 -19.45 8.29
C ILE A 172 1.88 -20.98 8.22
N ARG A 173 0.74 -21.59 7.93
CA ARG A 173 0.60 -23.04 7.68
C ARG A 173 -0.03 -23.25 6.32
N ILE A 174 0.47 -24.23 5.59
CA ILE A 174 -0.12 -24.71 4.33
C ILE A 174 -0.49 -26.17 4.56
N LEU A 175 -1.77 -26.51 4.38
CA LEU A 175 -2.31 -27.85 4.66
C LEU A 175 -3.54 -28.12 3.78
N GLY A 176 -3.95 -29.39 3.68
CA GLY A 176 -5.20 -29.76 3.02
C GLY A 176 -6.43 -29.36 3.83
N PHE A 177 -7.56 -29.09 3.16
CA PHE A 177 -8.81 -28.70 3.81
C PHE A 177 -9.26 -29.70 4.90
N SER A 178 -9.04 -30.99 4.67
CA SER A 178 -9.33 -32.07 5.62
C SER A 178 -8.48 -32.04 6.90
N GLU A 179 -7.35 -31.33 6.91
CA GLU A 179 -6.46 -31.18 8.07
C GLU A 179 -6.82 -29.98 8.94
N ILE A 180 -7.81 -29.16 8.54
CA ILE A 180 -8.27 -28.01 9.31
C ILE A 180 -9.01 -28.50 10.56
N THR A 181 -8.59 -28.01 11.72
CA THR A 181 -9.19 -28.39 13.00
C THR A 181 -10.34 -27.46 13.40
N VAL A 182 -11.16 -27.89 14.36
CA VAL A 182 -12.16 -27.02 15.01
C VAL A 182 -11.49 -25.82 15.68
N GLU A 183 -10.28 -25.98 16.19
CA GLU A 183 -9.51 -24.88 16.79
C GLU A 183 -9.06 -23.86 15.74
N ASP A 184 -8.67 -24.30 14.54
CA ASP A 184 -8.39 -23.39 13.43
C ASP A 184 -9.65 -22.61 13.03
N ALA A 185 -10.83 -23.25 13.02
CA ALA A 185 -12.10 -22.57 12.78
C ALA A 185 -12.42 -21.51 13.85
N ARG A 186 -12.18 -21.82 15.13
CA ARG A 186 -12.36 -20.87 16.24
C ARG A 186 -11.43 -19.68 16.13
N LYS A 187 -10.15 -19.90 15.83
CA LYS A 187 -9.19 -18.81 15.58
C LYS A 187 -9.58 -17.98 14.36
N ASP A 188 -10.22 -18.59 13.36
CA ASP A 188 -10.73 -17.90 12.18
C ASP A 188 -12.06 -17.14 12.46
N GLY A 189 -12.57 -17.20 13.68
CA GLY A 189 -13.75 -16.46 14.14
C GLY A 189 -15.08 -17.21 13.99
N PHE A 190 -15.05 -18.52 13.79
CA PHE A 190 -16.24 -19.38 13.66
C PHE A 190 -16.43 -20.28 14.87
N ASN A 191 -17.67 -20.59 15.24
CA ASN A 191 -17.95 -21.43 16.40
C ASN A 191 -17.74 -22.92 16.12
N SER A 192 -17.78 -23.31 14.84
CA SER A 192 -17.65 -24.70 14.41
C SER A 192 -16.93 -24.85 13.07
N PHE A 193 -16.42 -26.05 12.80
CA PHE A 193 -15.89 -26.41 11.48
C PHE A 193 -16.94 -26.25 10.37
N LYS A 194 -18.21 -26.55 10.66
CA LYS A 194 -19.30 -26.45 9.68
C LYS A 194 -19.59 -25.01 9.29
N GLU A 195 -19.53 -24.07 10.25
CA GLU A 195 -19.65 -22.63 9.97
C GLU A 195 -18.51 -22.14 9.08
N LEU A 196 -17.27 -22.52 9.40
CA LEU A 196 -16.10 -22.21 8.57
C LEU A 196 -16.26 -22.77 7.15
N GLU A 197 -16.60 -24.05 7.01
CA GLU A 197 -16.81 -24.71 5.71
C GLU A 197 -17.84 -23.94 4.88
N ASN A 198 -19.00 -23.62 5.46
CA ASN A 198 -20.07 -22.89 4.77
C ASN A 198 -19.61 -21.48 4.35
N ALA A 199 -18.86 -20.77 5.21
CA ALA A 199 -18.32 -19.46 4.88
C ALA A 199 -17.30 -19.53 3.74
N LEU A 200 -16.37 -20.49 3.77
CA LEU A 200 -15.42 -20.70 2.69
C LEU A 200 -16.12 -21.06 1.37
N LYS A 201 -17.15 -21.92 1.42
CA LYS A 201 -17.94 -22.27 0.22
C LYS A 201 -18.68 -21.09 -0.39
N LYS A 202 -19.15 -20.16 0.44
CA LYS A 202 -19.74 -18.89 -0.04
C LYS A 202 -18.75 -18.04 -0.84
N PHE A 203 -17.47 -18.04 -0.47
CA PHE A 203 -16.44 -17.26 -1.16
C PHE A 203 -15.81 -17.98 -2.35
N TYR A 204 -15.68 -19.31 -2.29
CA TYR A 204 -14.86 -20.07 -3.23
C TYR A 204 -15.62 -21.16 -4.01
N GLY A 205 -16.91 -21.37 -3.74
CA GLY A 205 -17.69 -22.48 -4.29
C GLY A 205 -17.37 -23.81 -3.60
N GLU A 206 -17.48 -24.92 -4.33
CA GLU A 206 -17.13 -26.22 -3.77
C GLU A 206 -15.63 -26.32 -3.40
N ILE A 207 -15.36 -27.07 -2.33
CA ILE A 207 -14.02 -27.25 -1.76
C ILE A 207 -13.78 -28.74 -1.63
N ASP A 208 -12.76 -29.24 -2.31
CA ASP A 208 -12.30 -30.62 -2.19
C ASP A 208 -11.64 -30.86 -0.84
N LYS A 209 -11.69 -32.09 -0.32
CA LYS A 209 -11.07 -32.45 0.97
C LYS A 209 -9.55 -32.27 0.98
N ASN A 210 -8.90 -32.41 -0.16
CA ASN A 210 -7.45 -32.24 -0.33
C ASN A 210 -7.11 -30.85 -0.90
N GLU A 211 -8.10 -29.95 -1.01
CA GLU A 211 -7.87 -28.59 -1.45
C GLU A 211 -6.84 -27.92 -0.55
N ILE A 212 -5.82 -27.31 -1.15
CA ILE A 212 -4.75 -26.67 -0.40
C ILE A 212 -5.27 -25.36 0.21
N MET A 213 -4.99 -25.16 1.48
CA MET A 213 -5.40 -23.99 2.25
C MET A 213 -4.17 -23.32 2.87
N THR A 214 -4.13 -22.00 2.81
CA THR A 214 -3.19 -21.19 3.58
C THR A 214 -3.89 -20.66 4.83
N ILE A 215 -3.31 -20.94 5.99
CA ILE A 215 -3.70 -20.36 7.27
C ILE A 215 -2.64 -19.36 7.71
N ALA A 216 -3.03 -18.11 7.94
CA ALA A 216 -2.16 -17.09 8.53
C ALA A 216 -2.69 -16.70 9.91
N THR A 217 -1.88 -16.92 10.94
CA THR A 217 -2.14 -16.44 12.31
C THR A 217 -1.70 -14.99 12.41
N ILE A 218 -2.56 -14.15 13.00
CA ILE A 218 -2.40 -12.71 13.08
C ILE A 218 -2.55 -12.22 14.52
N GLU A 219 -1.77 -11.20 14.85
CA GLU A 219 -1.88 -10.45 16.10
C GLU A 219 -2.05 -8.97 15.78
N ILE A 220 -3.00 -8.30 16.44
CA ILE A 220 -3.18 -6.86 16.27
C ILE A 220 -2.01 -6.13 16.91
N GLU A 221 -1.43 -5.22 16.15
CA GLU A 221 -0.53 -4.20 16.71
C GLU A 221 -1.28 -2.90 16.99
N LYS A 222 -2.09 -2.44 16.03
CA LYS A 222 -2.77 -1.15 16.13
C LYS A 222 -4.05 -1.11 15.30
N VAL A 223 -5.04 -0.39 15.81
CA VAL A 223 -6.28 -0.05 15.09
C VAL A 223 -6.07 1.28 14.38
N GLU A 224 -6.31 1.31 13.07
CA GLU A 224 -6.22 2.54 12.28
C GLU A 224 -7.60 2.86 11.69
N ASP A 225 -8.15 4.00 12.08
CA ASP A 225 -9.32 4.53 11.41
C ASP A 225 -8.94 4.88 9.97
N ASN A 226 -9.92 4.77 9.07
CA ASN A 226 -9.77 4.82 7.61
C ASN A 226 -9.04 6.07 7.04
N LYS A 227 -8.73 7.07 7.88
CA LYS A 227 -7.96 8.29 7.56
C LYS A 227 -6.47 8.21 7.96
N ASN A 228 -6.08 7.26 8.81
CA ASN A 228 -4.79 7.27 9.52
C ASN A 228 -3.92 6.01 9.35
N VAL A 229 -4.34 5.01 8.56
CA VAL A 229 -3.50 3.84 8.14
C VAL A 229 -2.10 4.26 7.73
N ASN A 230 -2.07 5.44 7.14
CA ASN A 230 -0.91 6.13 6.67
C ASN A 230 0.15 6.27 7.80
N SER A 231 -0.22 6.67 9.02
CA SER A 231 0.74 6.96 10.09
C SER A 231 1.58 5.77 10.57
N TYR A 232 1.20 4.54 10.22
CA TYR A 232 1.88 3.34 10.71
C TYR A 232 3.33 3.21 10.25
N TYR A 233 3.63 3.65 9.03
CA TYR A 233 4.97 3.55 8.48
C TYR A 233 5.81 4.79 8.76
N LEU A 234 5.28 5.83 9.42
CA LEU A 234 6.03 7.03 9.82
C LEU A 234 6.89 6.75 11.05
#